data_AF-A0A841AFD5-F1
#
_entry.id   AF-A0A841AFD5-F1
#
_cell.length_a   1.000
_cell.length_b   1.000
_cell.length_c   1.000
_cell.angle_alpha   90.00
_cell.angle_beta   90.00
_cell.angle_gamma   90.00
#
_symmetry.space_group_name_H-M   'P 1'
#
loop_
_entity.id
_entity.type
_entity.pdbx_description
1 polymer ?
#
loop_
_entity_poly.entity_id
_entity_poly.type
_entity_poly.pdbx_seq_one_letter_code
_entity_poly.pdbx_strand_id
1 'polypeptide(L)'
;MSLLPARRPVQSAVAESAPAAPAAPVVPGASAIPVPGGATASRAGGAVVLIPALDPGPELVDLVRELRTAGVGTVIVDDGSPERSAVTFDRCELLGAVVLHLPVNQGKGAALRRGFSLVASRFPGAGVVTADADGQHRLADVLQVREVLDARTAAGADPAIVLGVRTADRGAVPLRSRLGNAVSAAAFRAVSGVRLEDTQTGLRGVPSSLLAWSTTLPGDRYEYEYVQLVAAARAGIALHQVPISTVYIEDNASSHFRPLRDSGRVLGPVLAFAATGLGSFAVDTALFLGLAALGAPAWLALVLARVLSAAGNFTANRHLVFREGRRVPLGRSLLRYAALAAGVLAGGVLVVDALLALGESLLVAKLTADLLLFVLSYLVQRLVVFRDR
;
A
#
# COMPACT_ATOMS: atom_id res chain seq x y z
N MET A 1 37.92 31.71 58.47
CA MET A 1 38.82 30.68 57.90
C MET A 1 38.09 30.08 56.70
N SER A 2 38.35 30.61 55.51
CA SER A 2 39.24 30.02 54.49
C SER A 2 38.60 28.79 53.82
N LEU A 3 38.46 28.65 52.51
CA LEU A 3 38.92 29.39 51.33
C LEU A 3 38.03 28.94 50.15
N LEU A 4 37.58 29.88 49.33
CA LEU A 4 37.03 29.63 47.99
C LEU A 4 38.14 29.09 47.06
N PRO A 5 37.85 28.18 46.11
CA PRO A 5 38.65 28.03 44.92
C PRO A 5 38.05 28.80 43.72
N ALA A 6 38.98 29.41 42.98
CA ALA A 6 38.77 30.36 41.90
C ALA A 6 38.05 29.77 40.67
N ARG A 7 37.21 30.62 40.08
CA ARG A 7 36.62 30.44 38.74
C ARG A 7 37.73 30.44 37.68
N ARG A 8 37.79 29.40 36.86
CA ARG A 8 38.54 29.39 35.58
C ARG A 8 37.67 30.01 34.48
N PRO A 9 38.24 30.79 33.54
CA PRO A 9 37.50 31.33 32.41
C PRO A 9 37.22 30.21 31.39
N VAL A 10 35.96 30.05 31.02
CA VAL A 10 35.55 29.19 29.90
C VAL A 10 35.92 29.91 28.61
N GLN A 11 36.87 29.33 27.88
CA GLN A 11 37.22 29.72 26.52
C GLN A 11 36.00 29.60 25.61
N SER A 12 35.75 30.65 24.84
CA SER A 12 34.82 30.72 23.73
C SER A 12 35.17 29.66 22.67
N ALA A 13 34.44 28.56 22.66
CA ALA A 13 34.44 27.63 21.54
C ALA A 13 33.68 28.28 20.38
N VAL A 14 34.43 28.64 19.35
CA VAL A 14 33.96 29.00 18.02
C VAL A 14 33.09 27.84 17.53
N ALA A 15 31.81 28.11 17.28
CA ALA A 15 30.92 27.17 16.61
C ALA A 15 31.35 27.08 15.14
N GLU A 16 32.14 26.04 14.82
CA GLU A 16 32.36 25.60 13.45
C GLU A 16 31.01 25.28 12.80
N SER A 17 30.67 26.05 11.78
CA SER A 17 29.55 25.82 10.88
C SER A 17 29.72 24.45 10.21
N ALA A 18 28.75 23.56 10.41
CA ALA A 18 28.66 22.29 9.70
C ALA A 18 28.66 22.53 8.17
N PRO A 19 29.39 21.74 7.38
CA PRO A 19 29.38 21.87 5.93
C PRO A 19 28.01 21.53 5.37
N ALA A 20 27.49 22.42 4.53
CA ALA A 20 26.24 22.24 3.80
C ALA A 20 26.25 20.91 3.04
N ALA A 21 25.16 20.15 3.15
CA ALA A 21 24.94 18.93 2.40
C ALA A 21 25.07 19.22 0.88
N PRO A 22 25.72 18.34 0.09
CA PRO A 22 25.88 18.57 -1.33
C PRO A 22 24.52 18.58 -2.02
N ALA A 23 24.29 19.64 -2.81
CA ALA A 23 23.13 19.76 -3.67
C ALA A 23 23.03 18.53 -4.59
N ALA A 24 21.84 17.94 -4.65
CA ALA A 24 21.53 16.86 -5.57
C ALA A 24 21.79 17.33 -7.03
N PRO A 25 22.35 16.46 -7.90
CA PRO A 25 22.69 16.85 -9.25
C PRO A 25 21.43 17.20 -10.05
N VAL A 26 21.40 18.43 -10.55
CA VAL A 26 20.45 18.90 -11.55
C VAL A 26 20.71 18.09 -12.83
N VAL A 27 19.77 17.21 -13.19
CA VAL A 27 19.79 16.53 -14.50
C VAL A 27 19.40 17.57 -15.57
N PRO A 28 20.28 17.93 -16.52
CA PRO A 28 19.90 18.80 -17.62
C PRO A 28 19.31 17.97 -18.76
N GLY A 29 18.15 18.38 -19.27
CA GLY A 29 17.62 17.89 -20.56
C GLY A 29 16.31 17.11 -20.49
N ALA A 30 15.24 17.74 -20.02
CA ALA A 30 13.90 17.41 -20.50
C ALA A 30 13.57 18.39 -21.62
N SER A 31 13.72 17.94 -22.86
CA SER A 31 13.32 18.69 -24.05
C SER A 31 11.86 19.10 -23.92
N ALA A 32 11.56 20.38 -24.07
CA ALA A 32 10.21 20.92 -24.09
C ALA A 32 9.45 20.30 -25.28
N ILE A 33 8.49 19.43 -24.99
CA ILE A 33 7.58 18.90 -26.01
C ILE A 33 6.61 20.04 -26.39
N PRO A 34 6.46 20.39 -27.68
CA PRO A 34 5.46 21.38 -28.10
C PRO A 34 4.06 20.79 -27.93
N VAL A 35 3.19 21.48 -27.20
CA VAL A 35 1.79 21.10 -26.99
C VAL A 35 0.94 21.67 -28.14
N PRO A 36 0.16 20.85 -28.88
CA PRO A 36 -0.84 21.35 -29.83
C PRO A 36 -1.95 22.10 -29.09
N GLY A 37 -2.38 23.22 -29.65
CA GLY A 37 -3.20 24.22 -29.00
C GLY A 37 -4.61 23.77 -28.61
N GLY A 38 -5.10 24.39 -27.53
CA GLY A 38 -6.51 24.76 -27.42
C GLY A 38 -7.47 23.72 -26.85
N ALA A 39 -7.10 22.95 -25.82
CA ALA A 39 -8.11 22.41 -24.92
C ALA A 39 -8.73 23.59 -24.16
N THR A 40 -9.99 23.88 -24.45
CA THR A 40 -10.79 24.91 -23.78
C THR A 40 -10.64 24.75 -22.27
N ALA A 41 -9.93 25.71 -21.66
CA ALA A 41 -9.85 25.84 -20.22
C ALA A 41 -11.28 25.83 -19.67
N SER A 42 -11.59 24.88 -18.79
CA SER A 42 -12.80 24.92 -17.98
C SER A 42 -12.77 26.23 -17.21
N ARG A 43 -13.51 27.24 -17.70
CA ARG A 43 -13.65 28.56 -17.10
C ARG A 43 -14.68 28.59 -15.95
N ALA A 44 -14.94 27.44 -15.33
CA ALA A 44 -15.76 27.33 -14.12
C ALA A 44 -15.12 26.31 -13.16
N GLY A 45 -14.77 26.74 -11.95
CA GLY A 45 -13.95 26.02 -10.98
C GLY A 45 -14.64 24.83 -10.33
N GLY A 46 -14.64 23.69 -11.02
CA GLY A 46 -15.01 22.38 -10.48
C GLY A 46 -13.93 21.34 -10.72
N ALA A 47 -14.04 20.18 -10.08
CA ALA A 47 -13.04 19.13 -10.19
C ALA A 47 -12.96 18.55 -11.61
N VAL A 48 -11.74 18.17 -12.01
CA VAL A 48 -11.46 17.43 -13.25
C VAL A 48 -11.39 15.93 -12.96
N VAL A 49 -11.67 15.11 -13.97
CA VAL A 49 -11.54 13.65 -13.83
C VAL A 49 -10.12 13.21 -14.19
N LEU A 50 -9.47 12.44 -13.32
CA LEU A 50 -8.14 11.89 -13.53
C LEU A 50 -8.22 10.37 -13.71
N ILE A 51 -7.74 9.87 -14.86
CA ILE A 51 -7.80 8.46 -15.21
C ILE A 51 -6.38 7.91 -15.42
N PRO A 52 -5.81 7.14 -14.47
CA PRO A 52 -4.61 6.36 -14.74
C PRO A 52 -4.96 5.17 -15.64
N ALA A 53 -4.23 5.00 -16.75
CA ALA A 53 -4.48 3.98 -17.74
C ALA A 53 -3.20 3.20 -18.08
N LEU A 54 -3.34 1.90 -18.26
CA LEU A 54 -2.30 1.01 -18.80
C LEU A 54 -3.00 0.04 -19.73
N ASP A 55 -2.59 0.01 -21.01
CA ASP A 55 -3.19 -0.84 -22.06
C ASP A 55 -4.74 -0.86 -22.01
N PRO A 56 -5.41 0.32 -22.08
CA PRO A 56 -6.86 0.42 -21.94
C PRO A 56 -7.59 -0.06 -23.20
N GLY A 57 -8.80 -0.59 -23.00
CA GLY A 57 -9.74 -0.95 -24.06
C GLY A 57 -10.57 0.24 -24.57
N PRO A 58 -11.55 -0.02 -25.46
CA PRO A 58 -12.42 1.01 -26.02
C PRO A 58 -13.31 1.71 -24.97
N GLU A 59 -13.53 1.08 -23.81
CA GLU A 59 -14.38 1.60 -22.72
C GLU A 59 -13.89 2.95 -22.20
N LEU A 60 -12.56 3.19 -22.25
CA LEU A 60 -11.98 4.48 -21.90
C LEU A 60 -12.48 5.60 -22.82
N VAL A 61 -12.58 5.34 -24.12
CA VAL A 61 -13.04 6.33 -25.11
C VAL A 61 -14.51 6.67 -24.86
N ASP A 62 -15.31 5.67 -24.51
CA ASP A 62 -16.73 5.85 -24.21
C ASP A 62 -16.92 6.71 -22.95
N LEU A 63 -16.17 6.41 -21.88
CA LEU A 63 -16.18 7.22 -20.66
C LEU A 63 -15.74 8.67 -20.93
N VAL A 64 -14.68 8.89 -21.73
CA VAL A 64 -14.22 10.24 -22.08
C VAL A 64 -15.29 10.98 -22.90
N ARG A 65 -15.99 10.30 -23.81
CA ARG A 65 -17.10 10.89 -24.58
C ARG A 65 -18.24 11.33 -23.66
N GLU A 66 -18.61 10.47 -22.70
CA GLU A 66 -19.63 10.75 -21.69
C GLU A 66 -19.25 11.95 -20.82
N LEU A 67 -18.01 11.99 -20.32
CA LEU A 67 -17.48 13.11 -19.52
C LEU A 67 -17.45 14.42 -20.31
N ARG A 68 -17.01 14.39 -21.57
CA ARG A 68 -17.04 15.55 -22.46
C ARG A 68 -18.46 16.08 -22.63
N THR A 69 -19.43 15.19 -22.87
CA THR A 69 -20.84 15.54 -23.04
C THR A 69 -21.41 16.19 -21.77
N ALA A 70 -20.97 15.73 -20.60
CA ALA A 70 -21.30 16.33 -19.31
C ALA A 70 -20.52 17.63 -19.00
N GLY A 71 -19.64 18.10 -19.89
CA GLY A 71 -18.84 19.30 -19.70
C GLY A 71 -17.73 19.16 -18.67
N VAL A 72 -17.27 17.93 -18.40
CA VAL A 72 -16.25 17.64 -17.39
C VAL A 72 -14.87 17.49 -18.04
N GLY A 73 -13.91 18.29 -17.59
CA GLY A 73 -12.52 18.18 -18.04
C GLY A 73 -11.90 16.85 -17.62
N THR A 74 -11.16 16.21 -18.53
CA THR A 74 -10.57 14.88 -18.31
C THR A 74 -9.06 14.92 -18.52
N VAL A 75 -8.31 14.35 -17.58
CA VAL A 75 -6.87 14.13 -17.65
C VAL A 75 -6.63 12.62 -17.60
N ILE A 76 -5.86 12.11 -18.54
CA ILE A 76 -5.47 10.70 -18.61
C ILE A 76 -3.97 10.61 -18.42
N VAL A 77 -3.51 9.65 -17.63
CA VAL A 77 -2.09 9.32 -17.52
C VAL A 77 -1.88 7.93 -18.09
N ASP A 78 -1.30 7.86 -19.28
CA ASP A 78 -0.85 6.62 -19.89
C ASP A 78 0.45 6.17 -19.21
N ASP A 79 0.36 5.10 -18.41
CA ASP A 79 1.46 4.53 -17.64
C ASP A 79 2.32 3.56 -18.48
N GLY A 80 2.77 4.00 -19.66
CA GLY A 80 3.63 3.21 -20.54
C GLY A 80 2.92 2.04 -21.22
N SER A 81 1.76 2.31 -21.82
CA SER A 81 1.01 1.35 -22.63
C SER A 81 1.76 0.94 -23.90
N PRO A 82 1.48 -0.24 -24.46
CA PRO A 82 2.04 -0.67 -25.73
C PRO A 82 1.48 0.15 -26.90
N GLU A 83 2.21 0.18 -28.02
CA GLU A 83 1.85 0.93 -29.24
C GLU A 83 0.42 0.67 -29.75
N ARG A 84 -0.09 -0.56 -29.58
CA ARG A 84 -1.47 -0.91 -29.95
C ARG A 84 -2.54 -0.05 -29.28
N SER A 85 -2.24 0.54 -28.12
CA SER A 85 -3.17 1.37 -27.35
C SER A 85 -3.10 2.85 -27.77
N ALA A 86 -2.14 3.25 -28.63
CA ALA A 86 -2.00 4.63 -29.09
C ALA A 86 -3.31 5.17 -29.70
N VAL A 87 -3.97 4.36 -30.53
CA VAL A 87 -5.28 4.71 -31.13
C VAL A 87 -6.35 5.04 -30.09
N THR A 88 -6.33 4.40 -28.92
CA THR A 88 -7.27 4.68 -27.82
C THR A 88 -6.99 6.06 -27.23
N PHE A 89 -5.72 6.39 -26.99
CA PHE A 89 -5.33 7.69 -26.46
C PHE A 89 -5.55 8.83 -27.46
N ASP A 90 -5.21 8.64 -28.74
CA ASP A 90 -5.47 9.60 -29.81
C ASP A 90 -6.95 9.96 -29.88
N ARG A 91 -7.84 8.96 -29.78
CA ARG A 91 -9.29 9.18 -29.73
C ARG A 91 -9.71 9.98 -28.50
N CYS A 92 -9.10 9.74 -27.34
CA CYS A 92 -9.38 10.51 -26.14
C CYS A 92 -8.95 11.98 -26.30
N GLU A 93 -7.80 12.24 -26.92
CA GLU A 93 -7.32 13.59 -27.21
C GLU A 93 -8.23 14.32 -28.21
N LEU A 94 -8.70 13.63 -29.27
CA LEU A 94 -9.71 14.17 -30.19
C LEU A 94 -11.04 14.49 -29.47
N LEU A 95 -11.33 13.80 -28.38
CA LEU A 95 -12.46 14.09 -27.51
C LEU A 95 -12.19 15.24 -26.52
N GLY A 96 -10.98 15.79 -26.50
CA GLY A 96 -10.59 16.94 -25.67
C GLY A 96 -9.98 16.54 -24.31
N ALA A 97 -9.68 15.27 -24.08
CA ALA A 97 -8.92 14.86 -22.90
C ALA A 97 -7.46 15.33 -23.01
N VAL A 98 -6.85 15.66 -21.87
CA VAL A 98 -5.40 15.90 -21.79
C VAL A 98 -4.73 14.58 -21.45
N VAL A 99 -3.87 14.06 -22.33
CA VAL A 99 -3.16 12.80 -22.09
C VAL A 99 -1.69 13.09 -21.74
N LEU A 100 -1.20 12.44 -20.68
CA LEU A 100 0.20 12.42 -20.29
C LEU A 100 0.75 11.01 -20.53
N HIS A 101 1.67 10.87 -21.49
CA HIS A 101 2.34 9.61 -21.78
C HIS A 101 3.61 9.45 -20.93
N LEU A 102 3.66 8.38 -20.15
CA LEU A 102 4.87 7.93 -19.46
C LEU A 102 5.62 6.94 -20.35
N PRO A 103 6.95 7.04 -20.47
CA PRO A 103 7.71 6.20 -21.39
C PRO A 103 7.78 4.72 -20.97
N VAL A 104 7.60 4.46 -19.67
CA VAL A 104 7.60 3.12 -19.09
C VAL A 104 6.60 3.05 -17.96
N ASN A 105 6.02 1.86 -17.77
CA ASN A 105 5.13 1.56 -16.65
C ASN A 105 5.84 1.71 -15.31
N GLN A 106 5.35 2.68 -14.52
CA GLN A 106 5.81 2.98 -13.18
C GLN A 106 4.79 2.53 -12.11
N GLY A 107 3.55 2.25 -12.50
CA GLY A 107 2.47 1.76 -11.67
C GLY A 107 1.37 2.81 -11.40
N LYS A 108 0.19 2.32 -11.01
CA LYS A 108 -1.02 3.15 -10.74
C LYS A 108 -0.76 4.31 -9.78
N GLY A 109 -0.03 4.08 -8.68
CA GLY A 109 0.31 5.12 -7.71
C GLY A 109 1.20 6.21 -8.30
N ALA A 110 2.21 5.82 -9.10
CA ALA A 110 3.05 6.77 -9.81
C ALA A 110 2.23 7.58 -10.84
N ALA A 111 1.36 6.92 -11.61
CA ALA A 111 0.46 7.57 -12.56
C ALA A 111 -0.48 8.58 -11.87
N LEU A 112 -1.08 8.21 -10.74
CA LEU A 112 -1.93 9.12 -9.94
C LEU A 112 -1.16 10.35 -9.47
N ARG A 113 0.05 10.20 -8.91
CA ARG A 113 0.87 11.35 -8.47
C ARG A 113 1.27 12.26 -9.63
N ARG A 114 1.60 11.69 -10.79
CA ARG A 114 1.88 12.47 -12.02
C ARG A 114 0.63 13.23 -12.46
N GLY A 115 -0.53 12.58 -12.43
CA GLY A 115 -1.82 13.18 -12.70
C GLY A 115 -2.16 14.33 -11.76
N PHE A 116 -2.03 14.16 -10.44
CA PHE A 116 -2.24 15.23 -9.46
C PHE A 116 -1.31 16.43 -9.70
N SER A 117 -0.04 16.17 -10.04
CA SER A 117 0.93 17.24 -10.37
C SER A 117 0.54 17.99 -11.66
N LEU A 118 0.09 17.27 -12.67
CA LEU A 118 -0.37 17.86 -13.93
C LEU A 118 -1.64 18.68 -13.73
N VAL A 119 -2.60 18.18 -12.95
CA VAL A 119 -3.84 18.91 -12.65
C VAL A 119 -3.54 20.18 -11.86
N ALA A 120 -2.72 20.08 -10.81
CA ALA A 120 -2.37 21.24 -9.99
C ALA A 120 -1.69 22.35 -10.79
N SER A 121 -0.91 22.01 -11.82
CA SER A 121 -0.23 22.99 -12.68
C SER A 121 -1.10 23.52 -13.82
N ARG A 122 -1.88 22.66 -14.49
CA ARG A 122 -2.66 23.02 -15.69
C ARG A 122 -4.05 23.57 -15.37
N PHE A 123 -4.62 23.20 -14.23
CA PHE A 123 -5.95 23.62 -13.78
C PHE A 123 -5.88 24.17 -12.35
N PRO A 124 -5.25 25.34 -12.13
CA PRO A 124 -5.11 25.91 -10.79
C PRO A 124 -6.45 26.04 -10.07
N GLY A 125 -6.52 25.54 -8.84
CA GLY A 125 -7.72 25.56 -8.01
C GLY A 125 -8.71 24.42 -8.26
N ALA A 126 -8.58 23.65 -9.34
CA ALA A 126 -9.46 22.50 -9.60
C ALA A 126 -9.11 21.31 -8.69
N GLY A 127 -10.15 20.69 -8.11
CA GLY A 127 -10.02 19.38 -7.49
C GLY A 127 -9.85 18.26 -8.51
N VAL A 128 -9.66 17.03 -8.04
CA VAL A 128 -9.58 15.83 -8.87
C VAL A 128 -10.60 14.80 -8.43
N VAL A 129 -11.32 14.22 -9.36
CA VAL A 129 -12.06 12.96 -9.16
C VAL A 129 -11.33 11.86 -9.91
N THR A 130 -10.80 10.86 -9.21
CA THR A 130 -10.13 9.72 -9.85
C THR A 130 -11.15 8.75 -10.40
N ALA A 131 -10.89 8.14 -11.56
CA ALA A 131 -11.69 7.04 -12.09
C ALA A 131 -10.82 5.97 -12.76
N ASP A 132 -11.27 4.71 -12.70
CA ASP A 132 -10.58 3.60 -13.36
C ASP A 132 -10.84 3.59 -14.88
N ALA A 133 -9.83 3.20 -15.66
CA ALA A 133 -9.87 3.17 -17.13
C ALA A 133 -10.66 1.97 -17.72
N ASP A 134 -11.15 1.06 -16.87
CA ASP A 134 -11.74 -0.22 -17.26
C ASP A 134 -13.28 -0.22 -17.33
N GLY A 135 -13.89 0.97 -17.22
CA GLY A 135 -15.34 1.16 -17.34
C GLY A 135 -16.15 0.76 -16.10
N GLN A 136 -15.51 0.46 -14.97
CA GLN A 136 -16.22 0.05 -13.75
C GLN A 136 -17.00 1.17 -13.05
N HIS A 137 -16.74 2.44 -13.40
CA HIS A 137 -17.41 3.59 -12.79
C HIS A 137 -18.41 4.19 -13.77
N ARG A 138 -19.69 4.28 -13.37
CA ARG A 138 -20.70 4.95 -14.19
C ARG A 138 -20.44 6.46 -14.14
N LEU A 139 -20.75 7.17 -15.24
CA LEU A 139 -20.72 8.63 -15.26
C LEU A 139 -21.49 9.23 -14.07
N ALA A 140 -22.66 8.68 -13.73
CA ALA A 140 -23.47 9.15 -12.61
C ALA A 140 -22.72 9.12 -11.27
N ASP A 141 -21.95 8.07 -10.99
CA ASP A 141 -21.19 7.94 -9.75
C ASP A 141 -20.03 8.95 -9.71
N VAL A 142 -19.35 9.14 -10.85
CA VAL A 142 -18.27 10.13 -11.00
C VAL A 142 -18.81 11.54 -10.77
N LEU A 143 -19.95 11.87 -11.37
CA LEU A 143 -20.61 13.17 -11.19
C LEU A 143 -21.09 13.38 -9.76
N GLN A 144 -21.60 12.35 -9.09
CA GLN A 144 -22.04 12.44 -7.70
C GLN A 144 -20.87 12.76 -6.75
N VAL A 145 -19.73 12.08 -6.91
CA VAL A 145 -18.52 12.37 -6.11
C VAL A 145 -17.99 13.77 -6.41
N ARG A 146 -18.01 14.17 -7.68
CA ARG A 146 -17.64 15.54 -8.11
C ARG A 146 -18.53 16.60 -7.49
N GLU A 147 -19.84 16.44 -7.54
CA GLU A 147 -20.81 17.38 -7.00
C GLU A 147 -20.60 17.59 -5.50
N VAL A 148 -20.40 16.50 -4.74
CA VAL A 148 -20.11 16.59 -3.30
C VAL A 148 -18.78 17.29 -3.04
N LEU A 149 -17.74 17.00 -3.82
CA LEU A 149 -16.44 17.66 -3.68
C LEU A 149 -16.52 19.16 -3.97
N ASP A 150 -17.17 19.52 -5.08
CA ASP A 150 -17.32 20.90 -5.54
C ASP A 150 -18.19 21.70 -4.55
N ALA A 151 -19.30 21.14 -4.07
CA ALA A 151 -20.17 21.77 -3.08
C ALA A 151 -19.45 22.05 -1.75
N ARG A 152 -18.64 21.10 -1.27
CA ARG A 152 -17.80 21.29 -0.06
C ARG A 152 -16.77 22.39 -0.25
N THR A 153 -16.13 22.43 -1.42
CA THR A 153 -15.13 23.44 -1.76
C THR A 153 -15.77 24.83 -1.83
N ALA A 154 -16.93 24.95 -2.49
CA ALA A 154 -17.68 26.20 -2.60
C ALA A 154 -18.20 26.70 -1.24
N ALA A 155 -18.55 25.79 -0.32
CA ALA A 155 -18.96 26.13 1.04
C ALA A 155 -17.79 26.54 1.96
N GLY A 156 -16.53 26.49 1.50
CA GLY A 156 -15.35 26.75 2.33
C GLY A 156 -15.19 25.75 3.47
N ALA A 157 -15.72 24.53 3.31
CA ALA A 157 -15.61 23.48 4.32
C ALA A 157 -14.16 23.00 4.46
N ASP A 158 -13.85 22.42 5.62
CA ASP A 158 -12.53 21.82 5.85
C ASP A 158 -12.21 20.77 4.77
N PRO A 159 -10.94 20.71 4.30
CA PRO A 159 -10.50 19.77 3.29
C PRO A 159 -10.84 18.33 3.67
N ALA A 160 -11.53 17.65 2.75
CA ALA A 160 -11.91 16.26 2.93
C ALA A 160 -11.72 15.49 1.61
N ILE A 161 -11.31 14.23 1.72
CA ILE A 161 -11.32 13.31 0.58
C ILE A 161 -12.71 12.67 0.52
N VAL A 162 -13.37 12.80 -0.62
CA VAL A 162 -14.68 12.19 -0.89
C VAL A 162 -14.45 10.82 -1.50
N LEU A 163 -15.08 9.78 -0.96
CA LEU A 163 -14.93 8.39 -1.36
C LEU A 163 -16.24 7.88 -1.92
N GLY A 164 -16.24 7.42 -3.17
CA GLY A 164 -17.36 6.67 -3.72
C GLY A 164 -17.36 5.26 -3.12
N VAL A 165 -18.34 4.95 -2.27
CA VAL A 165 -18.45 3.68 -1.55
C VAL A 165 -19.53 2.82 -2.18
N ARG A 166 -19.18 1.59 -2.51
CA ARG A 166 -20.09 0.64 -3.16
C ARG A 166 -21.13 0.15 -2.15
N THR A 167 -22.39 0.50 -2.36
CA THR A 167 -23.48 -0.11 -1.59
C THR A 167 -23.76 -1.50 -2.11
N ALA A 168 -23.92 -2.48 -1.21
CA ALA A 168 -24.16 -3.90 -1.54
C ALA A 168 -25.53 -4.18 -2.20
N ASP A 169 -26.21 -3.15 -2.69
CA ASP A 169 -27.49 -3.24 -3.34
C ASP A 169 -27.27 -3.19 -4.87
N ARG A 170 -27.69 -4.25 -5.57
CA ARG A 170 -27.81 -4.39 -7.04
C ARG A 170 -26.64 -4.90 -7.89
N GLY A 171 -25.60 -5.48 -7.31
CA GLY A 171 -24.60 -6.22 -8.10
C GLY A 171 -23.79 -7.16 -7.23
N ALA A 172 -23.72 -8.44 -7.62
CA ALA A 172 -23.03 -9.48 -6.89
C ALA A 172 -21.51 -9.19 -6.82
N VAL A 173 -21.07 -8.36 -5.87
CA VAL A 173 -19.65 -8.23 -5.53
C VAL A 173 -19.14 -9.65 -5.28
N PRO A 174 -18.13 -10.13 -6.05
CA PRO A 174 -17.62 -11.48 -5.87
C PRO A 174 -17.27 -11.72 -4.40
N LEU A 175 -17.70 -12.85 -3.83
CA LEU A 175 -17.54 -13.15 -2.39
C LEU A 175 -16.09 -12.96 -1.92
N ARG A 176 -15.11 -13.30 -2.76
CA ARG A 176 -13.68 -13.08 -2.52
C ARG A 176 -13.31 -11.60 -2.32
N SER A 177 -13.85 -10.70 -3.12
CA SER A 177 -13.59 -9.26 -3.06
C SER A 177 -14.29 -8.65 -1.85
N ARG A 178 -15.48 -9.15 -1.49
CA ARG A 178 -16.19 -8.75 -0.26
C ARG A 178 -15.38 -9.09 0.99
N LEU A 179 -14.83 -10.31 1.06
CA LEU A 179 -14.01 -10.74 2.19
C LEU A 179 -12.71 -9.93 2.28
N GLY A 180 -12.02 -9.74 1.15
CA GLY A 180 -10.79 -8.94 1.09
C GLY A 180 -10.99 -7.49 1.55
N ASN A 181 -12.08 -6.83 1.09
CA ASN A 181 -12.42 -5.49 1.55
C ASN A 181 -12.83 -5.48 3.03
N ALA A 182 -13.59 -6.46 3.52
CA ALA A 182 -13.98 -6.53 4.94
C ALA A 182 -12.76 -6.64 5.87
N VAL A 183 -11.78 -7.47 5.51
CA VAL A 183 -10.51 -7.58 6.25
C VAL A 183 -9.73 -6.27 6.20
N SER A 184 -9.63 -5.66 5.01
CA SER A 184 -8.90 -4.40 4.82
C SER A 184 -9.56 -3.24 5.58
N ALA A 185 -10.89 -3.15 5.59
CA ALA A 185 -11.67 -2.18 6.34
C ALA A 185 -11.52 -2.36 7.86
N ALA A 186 -11.54 -3.62 8.35
CA ALA A 186 -11.30 -3.91 9.75
C ALA A 186 -9.88 -3.51 10.19
N ALA A 187 -8.86 -3.84 9.39
CA ALA A 187 -7.48 -3.45 9.64
C ALA A 187 -7.32 -1.93 9.61
N PHE A 188 -7.93 -1.25 8.64
CA PHE A 188 -7.93 0.20 8.54
C PHE A 188 -8.53 0.84 9.79
N ARG A 189 -9.70 0.35 10.25
CA ARG A 189 -10.35 0.85 11.47
C ARG A 189 -9.48 0.64 12.71
N ALA A 190 -8.82 -0.52 12.82
CA ALA A 190 -7.94 -0.81 13.94
C ALA A 190 -6.72 0.13 14.00
N VAL A 191 -6.17 0.51 12.84
CA VAL A 191 -4.98 1.38 12.75
C VAL A 191 -5.32 2.88 12.84
N SER A 192 -6.44 3.30 12.25
CA SER A 192 -6.79 4.71 12.09
C SER A 192 -7.87 5.21 13.05
N GLY A 193 -8.64 4.31 13.66
CA GLY A 193 -9.85 4.65 14.40
C GLY A 193 -11.05 5.07 13.53
N VAL A 194 -10.87 5.22 12.22
CA VAL A 194 -11.91 5.67 11.28
C VAL A 194 -12.61 4.47 10.66
N ARG A 195 -13.95 4.53 10.59
CA ARG A 195 -14.76 3.49 9.93
C ARG A 195 -14.94 3.84 8.46
N LEU A 196 -14.42 2.97 7.59
CA LEU A 196 -14.71 2.99 6.16
C LEU A 196 -15.44 1.71 5.77
N GLU A 197 -16.39 1.83 4.85
CA GLU A 197 -17.13 0.72 4.26
C GLU A 197 -16.38 0.12 3.07
N ASP A 198 -15.66 0.95 2.33
CA ASP A 198 -14.85 0.53 1.18
C ASP A 198 -13.47 1.18 1.20
N THR A 199 -12.45 0.34 1.45
CA THR A 199 -11.04 0.78 1.45
C THR A 199 -10.37 0.59 0.10
N GLN A 200 -11.03 -0.09 -0.82
CA GLN A 200 -10.51 -0.47 -2.13
C GLN A 200 -11.15 0.32 -3.28
N THR A 201 -11.91 1.37 -2.96
CA THR A 201 -12.50 2.24 -3.99
C THR A 201 -11.41 3.09 -4.67
N GLY A 202 -11.41 3.04 -6.00
CA GLY A 202 -10.62 3.93 -6.87
C GLY A 202 -11.34 5.24 -7.23
N LEU A 203 -12.64 5.36 -6.92
CA LEU A 203 -13.42 6.57 -7.18
C LEU A 203 -13.30 7.54 -6.01
N ARG A 204 -12.44 8.55 -6.14
CA ARG A 204 -12.09 9.47 -5.04
C ARG A 204 -12.04 10.92 -5.49
N GLY A 205 -12.73 11.78 -4.76
CA GLY A 205 -12.62 13.23 -4.88
C GLY A 205 -11.54 13.78 -3.94
N VAL A 206 -10.48 14.35 -4.51
CA VAL A 206 -9.39 15.02 -3.79
C VAL A 206 -9.46 16.53 -4.08
N PRO A 207 -9.67 17.38 -3.06
CA PRO A 207 -9.74 18.83 -3.27
C PRO A 207 -8.38 19.39 -3.70
N SER A 208 -8.39 20.53 -4.37
CA SER A 208 -7.18 21.17 -4.91
C SER A 208 -6.10 21.42 -3.84
N SER A 209 -6.52 21.76 -2.62
CA SER A 209 -5.64 21.97 -1.45
C SER A 209 -4.86 20.72 -1.02
N LEU A 210 -5.31 19.52 -1.38
CA LEU A 210 -4.67 18.25 -1.01
C LEU A 210 -3.90 17.60 -2.16
N LEU A 211 -3.86 18.20 -3.35
CA LEU A 211 -3.14 17.63 -4.50
C LEU A 211 -1.62 17.60 -4.24
N ALA A 212 -1.04 18.71 -3.77
CA ALA A 212 0.38 18.78 -3.45
C ALA A 212 0.78 17.82 -2.32
N TRP A 213 -0.08 17.65 -1.31
CA TRP A 213 0.14 16.65 -0.26
C TRP A 213 0.12 15.23 -0.83
N SER A 214 -0.85 14.93 -1.70
CA SER A 214 -1.00 13.60 -2.31
C SER A 214 0.23 13.16 -3.10
N THR A 215 0.96 14.09 -3.74
CA THR A 215 2.18 13.75 -4.51
C THR A 215 3.38 13.39 -3.62
N THR A 216 3.34 13.69 -2.32
CA THR A 216 4.41 13.36 -1.37
C THR A 216 4.31 11.94 -0.79
N LEU A 217 3.16 11.28 -0.97
CA LEU A 217 2.90 9.99 -0.36
C LEU A 217 3.65 8.86 -1.08
N PRO A 218 4.21 7.88 -0.33
CA PRO A 218 4.93 6.76 -0.90
C PRO A 218 4.00 5.72 -1.54
N GLY A 219 4.56 4.88 -2.41
CA GLY A 219 3.85 3.79 -3.08
C GLY A 219 3.60 4.10 -4.54
N ASP A 220 4.03 3.21 -5.42
CA ASP A 220 4.01 3.45 -6.87
C ASP A 220 2.92 2.62 -7.58
N ARG A 221 2.35 1.63 -6.90
CA ARG A 221 1.32 0.74 -7.46
C ARG A 221 0.00 0.90 -6.68
N TYR A 222 -0.84 -0.13 -6.70
CA TYR A 222 -2.17 -0.12 -6.07
C TYR A 222 -2.16 0.17 -4.56
N GLU A 223 -1.05 -0.12 -3.85
CA GLU A 223 -0.94 0.19 -2.42
C GLU A 223 -1.01 1.69 -2.11
N TYR A 224 -0.69 2.56 -3.08
CA TYR A 224 -0.75 4.02 -2.91
C TYR A 224 -2.13 4.49 -2.44
N GLU A 225 -3.18 3.93 -3.02
CA GLU A 225 -4.56 4.26 -2.69
C GLU A 225 -4.85 3.96 -1.21
N TYR A 226 -4.38 2.83 -0.68
CA TYR A 226 -4.53 2.52 0.75
C TYR A 226 -3.66 3.43 1.63
N VAL A 227 -2.42 3.71 1.20
CA VAL A 227 -1.52 4.64 1.90
C VAL A 227 -2.14 6.03 2.04
N GLN A 228 -2.80 6.53 1.00
CA GLN A 228 -3.49 7.82 1.02
C GLN A 228 -4.59 7.87 2.08
N LEU A 229 -5.40 6.82 2.23
CA LEU A 229 -6.43 6.76 3.27
C LEU A 229 -5.84 6.79 4.68
N VAL A 230 -4.78 5.99 4.91
CA VAL A 230 -4.12 5.92 6.22
C VAL A 230 -3.44 7.24 6.56
N ALA A 231 -2.78 7.86 5.57
CA ALA A 231 -2.13 9.14 5.74
C ALA A 231 -3.14 10.26 6.01
N ALA A 232 -4.28 10.28 5.31
CA ALA A 232 -5.36 11.24 5.53
C ALA A 232 -5.91 11.13 6.96
N ALA A 233 -6.24 9.91 7.41
CA ALA A 233 -6.76 9.69 8.75
C ALA A 233 -5.76 10.11 9.85
N ARG A 234 -4.46 9.84 9.66
CA ARG A 234 -3.40 10.27 10.59
C ARG A 234 -3.19 11.79 10.61
N ALA A 235 -3.41 12.45 9.48
CA ALA A 235 -3.32 13.90 9.35
C ALA A 235 -4.60 14.63 9.82
N GLY A 236 -5.63 13.89 10.27
CA GLY A 236 -6.92 14.48 10.65
C GLY A 236 -7.76 14.97 9.47
N ILE A 237 -7.39 14.60 8.24
CA ILE A 237 -8.15 14.95 7.02
C ILE A 237 -9.40 14.07 6.99
N ALA A 238 -10.57 14.69 6.86
CA ALA A 238 -11.83 13.98 6.85
C ALA A 238 -11.97 13.07 5.61
N LEU A 239 -12.54 11.89 5.83
CA LEU A 239 -12.87 10.90 4.78
C LEU A 239 -14.40 10.83 4.66
N HIS A 240 -14.95 11.45 3.63
CA HIS A 240 -16.40 11.56 3.44
C HIS A 240 -16.91 10.50 2.46
N GLN A 241 -17.83 9.65 2.88
CA GLN A 241 -18.30 8.50 2.08
C GLN A 241 -19.60 8.85 1.35
N VAL A 242 -19.63 8.62 0.05
CA VAL A 242 -20.77 8.83 -0.85
C VAL A 242 -21.17 7.47 -1.45
N PRO A 243 -22.39 6.97 -1.21
CA PRO A 243 -22.87 5.75 -1.82
C PRO A 243 -22.87 5.82 -3.36
N ILE A 244 -22.30 4.82 -4.03
CA ILE A 244 -22.25 4.69 -5.50
C ILE A 244 -22.71 3.30 -5.96
N SER A 245 -23.17 3.19 -7.21
CA SER A 245 -23.60 1.93 -7.83
C SER A 245 -22.53 1.39 -8.78
N THR A 246 -21.83 0.30 -8.45
CA THR A 246 -20.80 -0.27 -9.37
C THR A 246 -21.43 -1.14 -10.47
N VAL A 247 -20.87 -1.10 -11.69
CA VAL A 247 -21.09 -2.13 -12.73
C VAL A 247 -19.92 -3.09 -12.70
N TYR A 248 -20.17 -4.38 -12.52
CA TYR A 248 -19.16 -5.41 -12.79
C TYR A 248 -19.28 -5.81 -14.26
N ILE A 249 -18.36 -5.36 -15.10
CA ILE A 249 -18.23 -5.82 -16.48
C ILE A 249 -17.31 -7.05 -16.46
N GLU A 250 -17.84 -8.18 -16.90
CA GLU A 250 -17.10 -9.44 -17.15
C GLU A 250 -16.08 -9.85 -16.07
N ASP A 251 -16.52 -9.92 -14.80
CA ASP A 251 -15.74 -10.53 -13.70
C ASP A 251 -14.34 -9.90 -13.44
N ASN A 252 -14.17 -8.61 -13.78
CA ASN A 252 -12.90 -7.86 -13.75
C ASN A 252 -11.84 -8.33 -14.78
N ALA A 253 -12.25 -8.90 -15.92
CA ALA A 253 -11.32 -9.34 -16.97
C ALA A 253 -10.45 -8.19 -17.54
N SER A 254 -10.96 -6.96 -17.55
CA SER A 254 -10.27 -5.75 -18.02
C SER A 254 -9.39 -5.06 -16.97
N SER A 255 -9.51 -5.45 -15.69
CA SER A 255 -8.59 -4.96 -14.66
C SER A 255 -7.24 -5.65 -14.85
N HIS A 256 -6.18 -4.89 -15.11
CA HIS A 256 -4.80 -5.41 -15.16
C HIS A 256 -4.32 -6.01 -13.83
N PHE A 257 -5.16 -5.95 -12.79
CA PHE A 257 -5.02 -6.76 -11.59
C PHE A 257 -5.10 -8.25 -11.93
N ARG A 258 -3.95 -8.94 -11.94
CA ARG A 258 -3.91 -10.38 -12.24
C ARG A 258 -4.17 -11.14 -10.95
N PRO A 259 -5.39 -11.67 -10.70
CA PRO A 259 -5.80 -12.06 -9.36
C PRO A 259 -4.88 -13.10 -8.73
N LEU A 260 -4.42 -14.09 -9.50
CA LEU A 260 -3.52 -15.14 -9.01
C LEU A 260 -2.07 -14.67 -8.84
N ARG A 261 -1.58 -13.82 -9.74
CA ARG A 261 -0.18 -13.36 -9.72
C ARG A 261 0.05 -12.30 -8.66
N ASP A 262 -0.90 -11.37 -8.51
CA ASP A 262 -0.77 -10.25 -7.58
C ASP A 262 -1.17 -10.70 -6.16
N SER A 263 -2.18 -11.56 -6.01
CA SER A 263 -2.40 -12.25 -4.72
C SER A 263 -1.24 -13.17 -4.39
N GLY A 264 -0.66 -13.87 -5.36
CA GLY A 264 0.54 -14.70 -5.19
C GLY A 264 1.80 -13.91 -4.82
N ARG A 265 1.90 -12.63 -5.17
CA ARG A 265 3.01 -11.76 -4.71
C ARG A 265 2.83 -11.32 -3.26
N VAL A 266 1.60 -11.14 -2.81
CA VAL A 266 1.28 -10.78 -1.42
C VAL A 266 1.33 -12.01 -0.50
N LEU A 267 0.69 -13.11 -0.91
CA LEU A 267 0.60 -14.36 -0.15
C LEU A 267 1.81 -15.27 -0.34
N GLY A 268 2.51 -15.22 -1.48
CA GLY A 268 3.61 -16.13 -1.79
C GLY A 268 4.71 -16.15 -0.73
N PRO A 269 5.21 -15.00 -0.25
CA PRO A 269 6.17 -14.96 0.85
C PRO A 269 5.62 -15.55 2.16
N VAL A 270 4.32 -15.36 2.45
CA VAL A 270 3.67 -15.92 3.65
C VAL A 270 3.51 -17.43 3.53
N LEU A 271 3.09 -17.93 2.36
CA LEU A 271 2.96 -19.35 2.06
C LEU A 271 4.32 -20.04 2.06
N ALA A 272 5.35 -19.40 1.51
CA ALA A 272 6.72 -19.91 1.57
C ALA A 272 7.21 -19.98 3.03
N PHE A 273 6.96 -18.94 3.83
CA PHE A 273 7.25 -18.95 5.27
C PHE A 273 6.53 -20.10 6.00
N ALA A 274 5.23 -20.27 5.76
CA ALA A 274 4.44 -21.37 6.30
C ALA A 274 5.01 -22.74 5.88
N ALA A 275 5.36 -22.91 4.62
CA ALA A 275 5.95 -24.14 4.09
C ALA A 275 7.31 -24.45 4.74
N THR A 276 8.18 -23.44 4.95
CA THR A 276 9.45 -23.64 5.68
C THR A 276 9.22 -24.03 7.13
N GLY A 277 8.21 -23.44 7.79
CA GLY A 277 7.82 -23.81 9.15
C GLY A 277 7.31 -25.26 9.25
N LEU A 278 6.42 -25.67 8.35
CA LEU A 278 5.92 -27.05 8.27
C LEU A 278 7.04 -28.06 7.96
N GLY A 279 7.92 -27.71 7.01
CA GLY A 279 9.10 -28.53 6.70
C GLY A 279 10.03 -28.68 7.91
N SER A 280 10.28 -27.59 8.64
CA SER A 280 11.05 -27.61 9.89
C SER A 280 10.41 -28.51 10.94
N PHE A 281 9.08 -28.49 11.07
CA PHE A 281 8.35 -29.36 12.01
C PHE A 281 8.48 -30.84 11.62
N ALA A 282 8.39 -31.16 10.33
CA ALA A 282 8.59 -32.52 9.85
C ALA A 282 10.02 -33.02 10.11
N VAL A 283 11.03 -32.18 9.86
CA VAL A 283 12.45 -32.48 10.15
C VAL A 283 12.67 -32.68 11.65
N ASP A 284 12.13 -31.80 12.49
CA ASP A 284 12.18 -31.91 13.96
C ASP A 284 11.65 -33.27 14.44
N THR A 285 10.47 -33.64 13.93
CA THR A 285 9.79 -34.90 14.29
C THR A 285 10.61 -36.11 13.83
N ALA A 286 11.11 -36.11 12.59
CA ALA A 286 11.90 -37.20 12.05
C ALA A 286 13.23 -37.38 12.81
N LEU A 287 13.91 -36.28 13.12
CA LEU A 287 15.16 -36.31 13.90
C LEU A 287 14.92 -36.82 15.33
N PHE A 288 13.86 -36.37 15.98
CA PHE A 288 13.51 -36.82 17.32
C PHE A 288 13.25 -38.34 17.34
N LEU A 289 12.38 -38.83 16.44
CA LEU A 289 12.04 -40.25 16.36
C LEU A 289 13.25 -41.11 15.98
N GLY A 290 14.09 -40.66 15.04
CA GLY A 290 15.30 -41.36 14.62
C GLY A 290 16.34 -41.46 15.75
N LEU A 291 16.60 -40.37 16.46
CA LEU A 291 17.52 -40.37 17.60
C LEU A 291 17.01 -41.24 18.76
N ALA A 292 15.70 -41.19 19.04
CA ALA A 292 15.09 -42.06 20.03
C ALA A 292 15.21 -43.55 19.65
N ALA A 293 15.00 -43.89 18.36
CA ALA A 293 15.17 -45.25 17.86
C ALA A 293 16.61 -45.77 17.94
N LEU A 294 17.60 -44.86 17.89
CA LEU A 294 19.02 -45.16 18.08
C LEU A 294 19.43 -45.24 19.56
N GLY A 295 18.48 -45.11 20.50
CA GLY A 295 18.73 -45.23 21.94
C GLY A 295 19.21 -43.93 22.60
N ALA A 296 19.12 -42.78 21.93
CA ALA A 296 19.43 -41.50 22.58
C ALA A 296 18.43 -41.20 23.71
N PRO A 297 18.87 -40.66 24.85
CA PRO A 297 17.96 -40.26 25.91
C PRO A 297 17.03 -39.14 25.41
N ALA A 298 15.77 -39.16 25.82
CA ALA A 298 14.70 -38.31 25.27
C ALA A 298 15.03 -36.80 25.30
N TRP A 299 15.68 -36.32 26.37
CA TRP A 299 16.10 -34.92 26.46
C TRP A 299 17.14 -34.55 25.40
N LEU A 300 18.08 -35.45 25.09
CA LEU A 300 19.12 -35.22 24.09
C LEU A 300 18.53 -35.25 22.68
N ALA A 301 17.67 -36.23 22.40
CA ALA A 301 16.95 -36.32 21.14
C ALA A 301 16.11 -35.05 20.88
N LEU A 302 15.41 -34.55 21.90
CA LEU A 302 14.59 -33.34 21.82
C LEU A 302 15.43 -32.09 21.55
N VAL A 303 16.54 -31.90 22.27
CA VAL A 303 17.42 -30.73 22.10
C VAL A 303 18.08 -30.75 20.72
N LEU A 304 18.64 -31.89 20.31
CA LEU A 304 19.31 -32.00 19.00
C LEU A 304 18.32 -31.80 17.85
N ALA A 305 17.14 -32.42 17.91
CA ALA A 305 16.10 -32.21 16.91
C ALA A 305 15.72 -30.74 16.78
N ARG A 306 15.51 -30.05 17.92
CA ARG A 306 15.11 -28.63 17.96
C ARG A 306 16.19 -27.70 17.40
N VAL A 307 17.46 -27.95 17.73
CA VAL A 307 18.58 -27.13 17.24
C VAL A 307 18.78 -27.30 15.74
N LEU A 308 18.78 -28.55 15.26
CA LEU A 308 18.99 -28.86 13.84
C LEU A 308 17.82 -28.40 12.98
N SER A 309 16.58 -28.59 13.43
CA SER A 309 15.39 -28.12 12.73
C SER A 309 15.34 -26.59 12.66
N ALA A 310 15.62 -25.89 13.76
CA ALA A 310 15.69 -24.43 13.79
C ALA A 310 16.80 -23.87 12.89
N ALA A 311 17.97 -24.51 12.84
CA ALA A 311 19.05 -24.13 11.93
C ALA A 311 18.66 -24.31 10.46
N GLY A 312 17.98 -25.41 10.14
CA GLY A 312 17.40 -25.65 8.81
C GLY A 312 16.36 -24.59 8.44
N ASN A 313 15.45 -24.29 9.35
CA ASN A 313 14.41 -23.28 9.17
C ASN A 313 14.98 -21.86 8.98
N PHE A 314 15.97 -21.48 9.78
CA PHE A 314 16.69 -20.22 9.62
C PHE A 314 17.33 -20.11 8.24
N THR A 315 18.01 -21.18 7.81
CA THR A 315 18.68 -21.23 6.50
C THR A 315 17.67 -21.14 5.37
N ALA A 316 16.58 -21.91 5.43
CA ALA A 316 15.51 -21.86 4.45
C ALA A 316 14.87 -20.46 4.37
N ASN A 317 14.56 -19.85 5.51
CA ASN A 317 14.01 -18.50 5.55
C ASN A 317 14.97 -17.45 4.97
N ARG A 318 16.26 -17.54 5.30
CA ARG A 318 17.30 -16.64 4.80
C ARG A 318 17.53 -16.73 3.29
N HIS A 319 17.38 -17.91 2.70
CA HIS A 319 17.70 -18.15 1.29
C HIS A 319 16.50 -18.21 0.35
N LEU A 320 15.35 -18.70 0.82
CA LEU A 320 14.16 -18.97 0.01
C LEU A 320 13.05 -17.94 0.23
N VAL A 321 12.83 -17.51 1.47
CA VAL A 321 11.69 -16.64 1.83
C VAL A 321 12.08 -15.16 1.76
N PHE A 322 13.18 -14.78 2.41
CA PHE A 322 13.63 -13.39 2.50
C PHE A 322 14.86 -13.16 1.63
N ARG A 323 14.67 -12.71 0.37
CA ARG A 323 15.77 -12.52 -0.60
C ARG A 323 16.88 -11.58 -0.10
N GLU A 324 16.53 -10.60 0.74
CA GLU A 324 17.44 -9.65 1.40
C GLU A 324 18.28 -10.29 2.52
N GLY A 325 17.80 -11.40 3.08
CA GLY A 325 18.47 -12.11 4.18
C GLY A 325 19.87 -12.56 3.82
N ARG A 326 20.17 -12.83 2.55
CA ARG A 326 21.52 -13.18 2.07
C ARG A 326 22.56 -12.07 2.28
N ARG A 327 22.14 -10.80 2.35
CA ARG A 327 23.03 -9.64 2.45
C ARG A 327 23.44 -9.34 3.91
N VAL A 328 22.57 -9.66 4.86
CA VAL A 328 22.83 -9.43 6.29
C VAL A 328 23.91 -10.38 6.81
N PRO A 329 24.93 -9.93 7.57
CA PRO A 329 25.94 -10.82 8.16
C PRO A 329 25.34 -11.98 8.98
N LEU A 330 25.94 -13.16 8.86
CA LEU A 330 25.43 -14.41 9.44
C LEU A 330 25.27 -14.30 10.98
N GLY A 331 26.30 -13.86 11.69
CA GLY A 331 26.25 -13.74 13.16
C GLY A 331 25.15 -12.79 13.65
N ARG A 332 24.92 -11.68 12.94
CA ARG A 332 23.90 -10.70 13.31
C ARG A 332 22.48 -11.23 13.09
N SER A 333 22.25 -11.92 11.97
CA SER A 333 20.96 -12.53 11.67
C SER A 333 20.66 -13.73 12.58
N LEU A 334 21.66 -14.53 12.95
CA LEU A 334 21.53 -15.61 13.93
C LEU A 334 21.15 -15.09 15.32
N LEU A 335 21.82 -14.05 15.83
CA LEU A 335 21.49 -13.46 17.14
C LEU A 335 20.05 -12.94 17.18
N ARG A 336 19.64 -12.22 16.13
CA ARG A 336 18.27 -11.69 16.01
C ARG A 336 17.23 -12.81 15.90
N TYR A 337 17.54 -13.88 15.17
CA TYR A 337 16.67 -15.04 15.04
C TYR A 337 16.54 -15.81 16.37
N ALA A 338 17.64 -16.01 17.10
CA ALA A 338 17.63 -16.64 18.41
C ALA A 338 16.83 -15.83 19.43
N ALA A 339 17.01 -14.50 19.45
CA ALA A 339 16.22 -13.60 20.31
C ALA A 339 14.72 -13.66 19.96
N LEU A 340 14.38 -13.71 18.67
CA LEU A 340 13.00 -13.89 18.22
C LEU A 340 12.43 -15.25 18.66
N ALA A 341 13.18 -16.35 18.50
CA ALA A 341 12.73 -17.68 18.90
C ALA A 341 12.45 -17.76 20.40
N ALA A 342 13.34 -17.19 21.23
CA ALA A 342 13.12 -17.08 22.67
C ALA A 342 11.89 -16.22 23.00
N GLY A 343 11.72 -15.09 22.32
CA GLY A 343 10.56 -14.21 22.49
C GLY A 343 9.24 -14.85 22.08
N VAL A 344 9.21 -15.63 20.99
CA VAL A 344 8.03 -16.40 20.56
C VAL A 344 7.67 -17.47 21.59
N LEU A 345 8.66 -18.18 22.15
CA LEU A 345 8.43 -19.19 23.17
C LEU A 345 7.84 -18.58 24.45
N ALA A 346 8.47 -17.51 24.97
CA ALA A 346 7.98 -16.82 26.16
C ALA A 346 6.62 -16.16 25.93
N GLY A 347 6.44 -15.50 24.78
CA GLY A 347 5.16 -14.90 24.38
C GLY A 347 4.05 -15.92 24.22
N GLY A 348 4.35 -17.14 23.77
CA GLY A 348 3.39 -18.25 23.67
C GLY A 348 2.76 -18.59 25.01
N VAL A 349 3.59 -18.73 26.04
CA VAL A 349 3.12 -19.00 27.40
C VAL A 349 2.24 -17.86 27.89
N LEU A 350 2.70 -16.61 27.76
CA LEU A 350 1.96 -15.44 28.25
C LEU A 350 0.61 -15.24 27.56
N VAL A 351 0.54 -15.45 26.23
CA VAL A 351 -0.72 -15.29 25.47
C VAL A 351 -1.69 -16.41 25.81
N VAL A 352 -1.23 -17.65 25.94
CA VAL A 352 -2.09 -18.77 26.36
C VAL A 352 -2.64 -18.52 27.77
N ASP A 353 -1.78 -18.15 28.73
CA ASP A 353 -2.19 -17.87 30.11
C ASP A 353 -3.20 -16.72 30.18
N ALA A 354 -2.97 -15.65 29.41
CA ALA A 354 -3.90 -14.52 29.35
C ALA A 354 -5.27 -14.92 28.76
N LEU A 355 -5.30 -15.73 27.70
CA LEU A 355 -6.55 -16.19 27.09
C LEU A 355 -7.32 -17.15 28.02
N LEU A 356 -6.61 -18.04 28.71
CA LEU A 356 -7.21 -18.90 29.73
C LEU A 356 -7.79 -18.08 30.90
N ALA A 357 -7.08 -17.02 31.33
CA ALA A 357 -7.57 -16.11 32.37
C ALA A 357 -8.83 -15.32 31.93
N LEU A 358 -9.03 -15.15 30.63
CA LEU A 358 -10.25 -14.57 30.04
C LEU A 358 -11.40 -15.59 29.88
N GLY A 359 -11.19 -16.84 30.28
CA GLY A 359 -12.20 -17.90 30.23
C GLY A 359 -12.25 -18.68 28.92
N GLU A 360 -11.27 -18.50 28.03
CA GLU A 360 -11.20 -19.27 26.79
C GLU A 360 -10.83 -20.73 27.03
N SER A 361 -11.30 -21.62 26.14
CA SER A 361 -10.88 -23.02 26.18
C SER A 361 -9.39 -23.16 25.83
N LEU A 362 -8.71 -24.15 26.42
CA LEU A 362 -7.30 -24.42 26.16
C LEU A 362 -6.98 -24.56 24.67
N LEU A 363 -7.86 -25.21 23.91
CA LEU A 363 -7.69 -25.39 22.48
C LEU A 363 -7.75 -24.05 21.73
N VAL A 364 -8.74 -23.21 22.05
CA VAL A 364 -8.89 -21.86 21.44
C VAL A 364 -7.72 -20.97 21.82
N ALA A 365 -7.29 -20.99 23.09
CA ALA A 365 -6.14 -20.24 23.57
C ALA A 365 -4.85 -20.63 22.82
N LYS A 366 -4.59 -21.94 22.68
CA LYS A 366 -3.41 -22.45 21.99
C LYS A 366 -3.38 -22.07 20.51
N LEU A 367 -4.49 -22.30 19.79
CA LEU A 367 -4.57 -21.99 18.35
C LEU A 367 -4.44 -20.49 18.08
N THR A 368 -5.05 -19.65 18.94
CA THR A 368 -4.96 -18.19 18.84
C THR A 368 -3.54 -17.70 19.09
N ALA A 369 -2.88 -18.21 20.13
CA ALA A 369 -1.50 -17.87 20.44
C ALA A 369 -0.55 -18.24 19.30
N ASP A 370 -0.68 -19.45 18.74
CA ASP A 370 0.16 -19.93 17.64
C ASP A 370 -0.02 -19.08 16.37
N LEU A 371 -1.26 -18.74 16.01
CA LEU A 371 -1.55 -17.91 14.84
C LEU A 371 -0.98 -16.49 15.00
N LEU A 372 -1.18 -15.88 16.17
CA LEU A 372 -0.71 -14.53 16.47
C LEU A 372 0.82 -14.46 16.43
N LEU A 373 1.49 -15.44 17.05
CA LEU A 373 2.94 -15.50 17.09
C LEU A 373 3.56 -15.91 15.75
N PHE A 374 2.86 -16.69 14.93
CA PHE A 374 3.25 -16.97 13.55
C PHE A 374 3.32 -15.67 12.73
N VAL A 375 2.27 -14.86 12.79
CA VAL A 375 2.23 -13.56 12.09
C VAL A 375 3.30 -12.61 12.63
N LEU A 376 3.44 -12.50 13.95
CA LEU A 376 4.46 -11.67 14.57
C LEU A 376 5.88 -12.10 14.17
N SER A 377 6.15 -13.41 14.20
CA SER A 377 7.44 -13.98 13.80
C SER A 377 7.78 -13.67 12.34
N TYR A 378 6.81 -13.81 11.44
CA TYR A 378 6.99 -13.41 10.04
C TYR A 378 7.33 -11.91 9.90
N LEU A 379 6.59 -11.03 10.58
CA LEU A 379 6.82 -9.59 10.53
C LEU A 379 8.18 -9.19 11.10
N VAL A 380 8.59 -9.74 12.24
CA VAL A 380 9.90 -9.46 12.85
C VAL A 380 11.03 -10.00 11.98
N GLN A 381 10.88 -11.17 11.36
CA GLN A 381 11.89 -11.69 10.45
C GLN A 381 12.06 -10.81 9.21
N ARG A 382 10.95 -10.34 8.64
CA ARG A 382 10.93 -9.44 7.49
C ARG A 382 11.51 -8.05 7.81
N LEU A 383 11.16 -7.48 8.96
CA LEU A 383 11.46 -6.07 9.27
C LEU A 383 12.75 -5.88 10.07
N VAL A 384 13.19 -6.89 10.82
CA VAL A 384 14.29 -6.78 11.79
C VAL A 384 15.39 -7.80 11.54
N VAL A 385 15.05 -9.09 11.40
CA VAL A 385 16.08 -10.16 11.32
C VAL A 385 16.86 -10.05 10.01
N PHE A 386 16.16 -9.95 8.88
CA PHE A 386 16.73 -10.02 7.53
C PHE A 386 16.82 -8.67 6.80
N ARG A 387 16.67 -7.57 7.52
CA ARG A 387 16.83 -6.21 6.98
C ARG A 387 18.23 -5.68 7.30
N ASP A 388 18.96 -5.23 6.28
CA ASP A 388 20.14 -4.38 6.45
C ASP A 388 19.64 -2.97 6.81
N ARG A 389 20.17 -2.44 7.91
CA ARG A 389 19.94 -1.03 8.29
C ARG A 389 20.93 -0.15 7.55
#